data_AF-A0AB37KJK1-F1
#
_entry.id   AF-A0AB37KJK1-F1
#
_cell.length_a   1.000
_cell.length_b   1.000
_cell.length_c   1.000
_cell.angle_alpha   90.00
_cell.angle_beta   90.00
_cell.angle_gamma   90.00
#
_symmetry.space_group_name_H-M   'P 1'
#
loop_
_entity.id
_entity.type
_entity.pdbx_description
1 polymer ?
#
loop_
_entity_poly.entity_id
_entity_poly.type
_entity_poly.pdbx_seq_one_letter_code
_entity_poly.pdbx_strand_id
1 'polypeptide(L)'
;MDLQELDQQIEQLDVKESVSQLYEEFITQPSFQNAIIEKLHALMKQMKEPIDTQSYVHIQYMEGCHYEANGNKNAARYCAMRILHVKECLMHPKYKRSSMIVYEPYAIEGEEAAFMMRYTDFIQGVYQSINKKLLLISFGISTVLFVVIALLFKVNPMIAVVEALLIGLINYLLQKRKMPQMFQKNQTDASGKYIDNDLEEFETRFRY
;
A
#
# COMPACT_ATOMS: atom_id res chain seq x y z
N MET A 1 -8.20 -32.49 11.88
CA MET A 1 -7.29 -31.42 12.31
C MET A 1 -5.96 -32.10 12.52
N ASP A 2 -5.01 -31.82 11.62
CA ASP A 2 -3.69 -32.44 11.60
C ASP A 2 -2.81 -31.83 12.72
N LEU A 3 -1.83 -32.58 13.25
CA LEU A 3 -0.89 -32.05 14.25
C LEU A 3 -0.13 -30.83 13.71
N GLN A 4 0.21 -30.84 12.42
CA GLN A 4 0.89 -29.71 11.77
C GLN A 4 0.03 -28.43 11.72
N GLU A 5 -1.29 -28.56 11.49
CA GLU A 5 -2.20 -27.40 11.50
C GLU A 5 -2.34 -26.81 12.91
N LEU A 6 -2.32 -27.65 13.94
CA LEU A 6 -2.40 -27.20 15.33
C LEU A 6 -1.13 -26.47 15.75
N ASP A 7 0.05 -27.01 15.40
CA ASP A 7 1.34 -26.39 15.72
C ASP A 7 1.50 -25.02 15.04
N GLN A 8 1.07 -24.90 13.78
CA GLN A 8 1.06 -23.61 13.05
C GLN A 8 0.11 -22.59 13.68
N GLN A 9 -1.08 -23.02 14.12
CA GLN A 9 -2.03 -22.13 14.79
C GLN A 9 -1.50 -21.62 16.14
N ILE A 10 -0.81 -22.48 16.89
CA ILE A 10 -0.17 -22.10 18.17
C ILE A 10 0.96 -21.10 17.92
N GLU A 11 1.82 -21.35 16.94
CA GLU A 11 2.92 -20.44 16.59
C GLU A 11 2.39 -19.06 16.10
N GLN A 12 1.32 -19.04 15.31
CA GLN A 12 0.68 -17.79 14.89
C GLN A 12 0.04 -17.02 16.05
N LEU A 13 -0.59 -17.73 17.00
CA LEU A 13 -1.11 -17.11 18.22
C LEU A 13 0.02 -16.44 19.02
N ASP A 14 1.14 -17.13 19.18
CA ASP A 14 2.31 -16.66 19.93
C ASP A 14 2.93 -15.40 19.30
N VAL A 15 3.07 -15.38 17.97
CA VAL A 15 3.54 -14.19 17.25
C VAL A 15 2.58 -13.01 17.42
N LYS A 16 1.27 -13.23 17.24
CA LYS A 16 0.26 -12.19 17.37
C LYS A 16 0.23 -11.57 18.77
N GLU A 17 0.27 -12.41 19.79
CA GLU A 17 0.34 -11.96 21.18
C GLU A 17 1.64 -11.19 21.46
N SER A 18 2.78 -11.68 20.98
CA SER A 18 4.08 -11.04 21.15
C SER A 18 4.14 -9.65 20.50
N VAL A 19 3.65 -9.51 19.25
CA VAL A 19 3.61 -8.20 18.57
C VAL A 19 2.64 -7.25 19.27
N SER A 20 1.49 -7.74 19.71
CA SER A 20 0.50 -6.93 20.42
C SER A 20 1.05 -6.42 21.75
N GLN A 21 1.76 -7.26 22.51
CA GLN A 21 2.41 -6.85 23.75
C GLN A 21 3.49 -5.78 23.51
N LEU A 22 4.36 -5.98 22.50
CA LEU A 22 5.37 -4.98 22.15
C LEU A 22 4.76 -3.65 21.71
N TYR A 23 3.65 -3.69 20.96
CA TYR A 23 2.92 -2.50 20.55
C TYR A 23 2.33 -1.74 21.76
N GLU A 24 1.71 -2.44 22.70
CA GLU A 24 1.20 -1.82 23.93
C GLU A 24 2.34 -1.21 24.77
N GLU A 25 3.48 -1.90 24.90
CA GLU A 25 4.68 -1.33 25.52
C GLU A 25 5.15 -0.07 24.76
N PHE A 26 5.13 -0.09 23.43
CA PHE A 26 5.61 1.01 22.58
C PHE A 26 4.80 2.29 22.77
N ILE A 27 3.47 2.18 22.84
CA ILE A 27 2.58 3.33 23.00
C ILE A 27 2.53 3.84 24.44
N THR A 28 2.75 2.96 25.44
CA THR A 28 2.69 3.33 26.87
C THR A 28 4.03 3.79 27.44
N GLN A 29 5.16 3.42 26.82
CA GLN A 29 6.50 3.70 27.34
C GLN A 29 7.42 4.39 26.31
N PRO A 30 7.17 5.69 25.99
CA PRO A 30 7.96 6.43 25.00
C PRO A 30 9.47 6.47 25.28
N SER A 31 9.87 6.41 26.55
CA SER A 31 11.28 6.42 26.97
C SER A 31 12.05 5.14 26.62
N PHE A 32 11.37 4.04 26.30
CA PHE A 32 11.97 2.74 26.02
C PHE A 32 11.82 2.30 24.56
N GLN A 33 11.40 3.20 23.67
CA GLN A 33 11.14 2.87 22.25
C GLN A 33 12.31 2.16 21.57
N ASN A 34 13.55 2.59 21.79
CA ASN A 34 14.71 1.91 21.17
C ASN A 34 14.88 0.46 21.63
N ALA A 35 14.68 0.17 22.92
CA ALA A 35 14.76 -1.19 23.44
C ALA A 35 13.61 -2.07 22.92
N ILE A 36 12.43 -1.48 22.74
CA ILE A 36 11.26 -2.16 22.17
C ILE A 36 11.51 -2.48 20.68
N ILE A 37 12.10 -1.55 19.94
CA ILE A 37 12.48 -1.76 18.53
C ILE A 37 13.55 -2.85 18.40
N GLU A 38 14.55 -2.92 19.29
CA GLU A 38 15.50 -4.03 19.28
C GLU A 38 14.83 -5.39 19.50
N LYS A 39 13.86 -5.48 20.41
CA LYS A 39 13.05 -6.69 20.61
C LYS A 39 12.21 -7.00 19.37
N LEU A 40 11.61 -5.98 18.75
CA LEU A 40 10.83 -6.08 17.52
C LEU A 40 11.68 -6.66 16.37
N HIS A 41 12.89 -6.14 16.16
CA HIS A 41 13.81 -6.65 15.13
C HIS A 41 14.17 -8.12 15.38
N ALA A 42 14.40 -8.51 16.64
CA ALA A 42 14.66 -9.90 17.00
C ALA A 42 13.47 -10.81 16.68
N LEU A 43 12.24 -10.33 16.93
CA LEU A 43 11.01 -11.06 16.62
C LEU A 43 10.79 -11.16 15.10
N MET A 44 10.99 -10.08 14.35
CA MET A 44 10.86 -10.04 12.89
C MET A 44 11.75 -11.06 12.17
N LYS A 45 12.95 -11.35 12.72
CA LYS A 45 13.86 -12.37 12.19
C LYS A 45 13.33 -13.81 12.34
N GLN A 46 12.46 -14.03 13.32
CA GLN A 46 11.86 -15.34 13.58
C GLN A 46 10.59 -15.57 12.76
N MET A 47 9.91 -14.50 12.34
CA MET A 47 8.68 -14.57 11.54
C MET A 47 8.95 -15.10 10.12
N LYS A 48 8.64 -16.38 9.91
CA LYS A 48 8.71 -17.06 8.61
C LYS A 48 7.36 -17.35 8.00
N GLU A 49 6.33 -17.50 8.83
CA GLU A 49 4.97 -17.81 8.41
C GLU A 49 4.16 -16.54 8.11
N PRO A 50 3.02 -16.66 7.39
CA PRO A 50 2.10 -15.56 7.21
C PRO A 50 1.62 -15.00 8.55
N ILE A 51 1.55 -13.67 8.65
CA ILE A 51 1.08 -12.97 9.86
C ILE A 51 -0.26 -12.27 9.59
N ASP A 52 -1.01 -12.02 10.66
CA ASP A 52 -2.27 -11.32 10.55
C ASP A 52 -2.09 -9.83 10.25
N THR A 53 -3.20 -9.21 9.83
CA THR A 53 -3.23 -7.80 9.44
C THR A 53 -2.85 -6.86 10.57
N GLN A 54 -3.31 -7.12 11.79
CA GLN A 54 -3.04 -6.27 12.94
C GLN A 54 -1.54 -6.31 13.26
N SER A 55 -0.96 -7.50 13.35
CA SER A 55 0.48 -7.66 13.59
C SER A 55 1.32 -6.92 12.56
N TYR A 56 0.98 -7.05 11.27
CA TYR A 56 1.71 -6.33 10.21
C TYR A 56 1.60 -4.80 10.35
N VAL A 57 0.41 -4.27 10.65
CA VAL A 57 0.21 -2.83 10.83
C VAL A 57 0.98 -2.32 12.05
N HIS A 58 0.92 -3.02 13.17
CA HIS A 58 1.65 -2.68 14.39
C HIS A 58 3.17 -2.61 14.14
N ILE A 59 3.74 -3.60 13.44
CA ILE A 59 5.17 -3.61 13.07
C ILE A 59 5.51 -2.36 12.25
N GLN A 60 4.76 -2.10 11.17
CA GLN A 60 5.00 -0.94 10.31
C GLN A 60 4.85 0.38 11.08
N TYR A 61 3.88 0.47 11.99
CA TYR A 61 3.69 1.67 12.81
C TYR A 61 4.87 1.91 13.75
N MET A 62 5.30 0.90 14.50
CA MET A 62 6.44 1.01 15.42
C MET A 62 7.73 1.41 14.69
N GLU A 63 8.06 0.74 13.59
CA GLU A 63 9.18 1.08 12.71
C GLU A 63 9.07 2.51 12.17
N GLY A 64 7.87 2.88 11.69
CA GLY A 64 7.60 4.20 11.16
C GLY A 64 7.84 5.31 12.18
N CYS A 65 7.38 5.12 13.41
CA CYS A 65 7.63 6.02 14.53
C CYS A 65 9.12 6.07 14.92
N HIS A 66 9.82 4.93 14.91
CA HIS A 66 11.26 4.88 15.16
C HIS A 66 12.05 5.68 14.11
N TYR A 67 11.73 5.52 12.83
CA TYR A 67 12.36 6.32 11.77
C TYR A 67 12.04 7.81 11.88
N GLU A 68 10.79 8.17 12.22
CA GLU A 68 10.39 9.55 12.44
C GLU A 68 11.20 10.20 13.58
N ALA A 69 11.34 9.50 14.71
CA ALA A 69 12.13 9.95 15.86
C ALA A 69 13.61 10.15 15.52
N ASN A 70 14.16 9.31 14.64
CA ASN A 70 15.55 9.41 14.17
C ASN A 70 15.73 10.34 12.95
N GLY A 71 14.69 11.06 12.53
CA GLY A 71 14.74 12.02 11.43
C GLY A 71 14.73 11.41 10.02
N ASN A 72 14.55 10.08 9.89
CA ASN A 72 14.45 9.39 8.61
C ASN A 72 13.01 9.41 8.06
N LYS A 73 12.57 10.58 7.61
CA LYS A 73 11.21 10.80 7.10
C LYS A 73 10.86 9.95 5.87
N ASN A 74 11.85 9.53 5.08
CA ASN A 74 11.60 8.69 3.91
C ASN A 74 11.26 7.26 4.31
N ALA A 75 11.98 6.69 5.29
CA ALA A 75 11.64 5.37 5.83
C ALA A 75 10.31 5.40 6.60
N ALA A 76 10.02 6.46 7.36
CA ALA A 76 8.71 6.64 7.98
C ALA A 76 7.58 6.68 6.93
N ARG A 77 7.79 7.39 5.81
CA ARG A 77 6.85 7.37 4.67
C ARG A 77 6.68 5.97 4.08
N TYR A 78 7.74 5.19 3.97
CA TYR A 78 7.64 3.80 3.50
C TYR A 78 6.65 3.03 4.36
N CYS A 79 6.81 3.06 5.69
CA CYS A 79 5.93 2.38 6.63
C CYS A 79 4.47 2.84 6.49
N ALA A 80 4.24 4.15 6.44
CA ALA A 80 2.89 4.70 6.23
C ALA A 80 2.26 4.24 4.90
N MET A 81 3.05 4.16 3.84
CA MET A 81 2.60 3.66 2.53
C MET A 81 2.25 2.17 2.57
N ARG A 82 2.95 1.37 3.38
CA ARG A 82 2.63 -0.05 3.61
C ARG A 82 1.32 -0.20 4.39
N ILE A 83 1.11 0.58 5.44
CA ILE A 83 -0.16 0.61 6.19
C ILE A 83 -1.32 1.03 5.28
N LEU A 84 -1.14 2.08 4.48
CA LEU A 84 -2.15 2.51 3.50
C LEU A 84 -2.50 1.39 2.51
N HIS A 85 -1.49 0.67 2.00
CA HIS A 85 -1.73 -0.43 1.09
C HIS A 85 -2.58 -1.54 1.73
N VAL A 86 -2.28 -1.90 2.99
CA VAL A 86 -3.09 -2.86 3.76
C VAL A 86 -4.52 -2.37 3.91
N LYS A 87 -4.72 -1.11 4.29
CA LYS A 87 -6.05 -0.49 4.39
C LYS A 87 -6.83 -0.59 3.07
N GLU A 88 -6.20 -0.27 1.95
CA GLU A 88 -6.82 -0.37 0.63
C GLU A 88 -7.14 -1.82 0.25
N CYS A 89 -6.28 -2.77 0.59
CA CYS A 89 -6.53 -4.19 0.38
C CYS A 89 -7.72 -4.69 1.19
N LEU A 90 -7.91 -4.23 2.43
CA LEU A 90 -9.11 -4.55 3.23
C LEU A 90 -10.39 -4.01 2.57
N MET A 91 -10.34 -2.78 2.04
CA MET A 91 -11.48 -2.13 1.36
C MET A 91 -11.76 -2.70 -0.04
N HIS A 92 -10.74 -3.20 -0.73
CA HIS A 92 -10.82 -3.62 -2.12
C HIS A 92 -10.24 -5.03 -2.32
N PRO A 93 -11.07 -6.09 -2.19
CA PRO A 93 -10.60 -7.48 -2.27
C PRO A 93 -9.92 -7.91 -3.57
N LYS A 94 -10.09 -7.14 -4.64
CA LYS A 94 -9.48 -7.41 -5.95
C LYS A 94 -8.10 -6.78 -6.14
N TYR A 95 -7.58 -6.06 -5.14
CA TYR A 95 -6.24 -5.50 -5.19
C TYR A 95 -5.20 -6.61 -5.06
N LYS A 96 -4.02 -6.40 -5.64
CA LYS A 96 -2.90 -7.32 -5.47
C LYS A 96 -2.49 -7.31 -4.00
N ARG A 97 -2.32 -8.50 -3.42
CA ARG A 97 -2.09 -8.73 -1.98
C ARG A 97 -0.87 -9.64 -1.83
N SER A 98 -0.09 -9.43 -0.78
CA SER A 98 0.92 -10.40 -0.36
C SER A 98 0.25 -11.66 0.19
N SER A 99 0.78 -12.84 -0.14
CA SER A 99 0.34 -14.11 0.47
C SER A 99 0.82 -14.28 1.90
N MET A 100 1.80 -13.47 2.33
CA MET A 100 2.35 -13.51 3.69
C MET A 100 1.53 -12.69 4.70
N ILE A 101 0.47 -11.99 4.24
CA ILE A 101 -0.43 -11.25 5.13
C ILE A 101 -1.81 -11.90 5.08
N VAL A 102 -2.30 -12.34 6.24
CA VAL A 102 -3.67 -12.81 6.41
C VAL A 102 -4.57 -11.58 6.59
N TYR A 103 -5.33 -11.25 5.53
CA TYR A 103 -6.20 -10.06 5.47
C TYR A 103 -7.49 -10.22 6.28
N GLU A 104 -7.37 -10.22 7.59
CA GLU A 104 -8.49 -10.22 8.54
C GLU A 104 -9.06 -8.81 8.74
N PRO A 105 -10.36 -8.67 9.08
CA PRO A 105 -10.94 -7.38 9.39
C PRO A 105 -10.21 -6.71 10.57
N TYR A 106 -9.57 -5.58 10.30
CA TYR A 106 -8.87 -4.77 11.29
C TYR A 106 -9.16 -3.29 11.06
N ALA A 107 -9.54 -2.58 12.12
CA ALA A 107 -9.83 -1.16 12.08
C ALA A 107 -8.55 -0.37 12.38
N ILE A 108 -7.91 0.15 11.34
CA ILE A 108 -6.73 1.02 11.47
C ILE A 108 -7.23 2.40 11.91
N GLU A 109 -7.13 2.67 13.21
CA GLU A 109 -7.67 3.84 13.91
C GLU A 109 -6.62 4.47 14.85
N GLY A 110 -7.00 5.54 15.56
CA GLY A 110 -6.14 6.18 16.56
C GLY A 110 -4.81 6.68 16.00
N GLU A 111 -3.73 6.38 16.72
CA GLU A 111 -2.38 6.84 16.40
C GLU A 111 -1.84 6.25 15.09
N GLU A 112 -2.18 5.01 14.76
CA GLU A 112 -1.76 4.38 13.50
C GLU A 112 -2.37 5.08 12.30
N ALA A 113 -3.68 5.37 12.39
CA ALA A 113 -4.38 6.13 11.35
C ALA A 113 -3.81 7.54 11.24
N ALA A 114 -3.53 8.20 12.37
CA ALA A 114 -2.92 9.52 12.38
C ALA A 114 -1.53 9.51 11.73
N PHE A 115 -0.68 8.55 12.08
CA PHE A 115 0.65 8.35 11.49
C PHE A 115 0.58 8.12 9.98
N MET A 116 -0.25 7.16 9.55
CA MET A 116 -0.45 6.88 8.12
C MET A 116 -0.88 8.14 7.38
N MET A 117 -1.86 8.88 7.91
CA MET A 117 -2.39 10.10 7.26
C MET A 117 -1.34 11.22 7.17
N ARG A 118 -0.48 11.42 8.17
CA ARG A 118 0.61 12.43 8.11
C ARG A 118 1.50 12.29 6.88
N TYR A 119 1.69 11.06 6.39
CA TYR A 119 2.57 10.76 5.27
C TYR A 119 1.83 10.43 3.97
N THR A 120 0.50 10.34 3.97
CA THR A 120 -0.26 9.87 2.81
C THR A 120 -1.44 10.75 2.42
N ASP A 121 -1.76 11.81 3.17
CA ASP A 121 -2.83 12.76 2.85
C ASP A 121 -2.71 13.35 1.42
N PHE A 122 -1.49 13.62 0.98
CA PHE A 122 -1.19 14.19 -0.33
C PHE A 122 -1.62 13.27 -1.47
N ILE A 123 -1.69 11.95 -1.24
CA ILE A 123 -1.99 10.94 -2.26
C ILE A 123 -3.37 11.18 -2.85
N GLN A 124 -4.36 11.54 -2.03
CA GLN A 124 -5.70 11.85 -2.51
C GLN A 124 -5.68 13.05 -3.47
N GLY A 125 -4.92 14.09 -3.14
CA GLY A 125 -4.71 15.25 -4.01
C GLY A 125 -4.01 14.88 -5.31
N VAL A 126 -3.00 14.02 -5.24
CA VAL A 126 -2.30 13.50 -6.44
C VAL A 126 -3.24 12.67 -7.31
N TYR A 127 -4.08 11.81 -6.74
CA TYR A 127 -5.05 11.00 -7.49
C TYR A 127 -6.08 11.88 -8.22
N GLN A 128 -6.58 12.93 -7.57
CA GLN A 128 -7.46 13.90 -8.23
C GLN A 128 -6.74 14.63 -9.37
N SER A 129 -5.47 15.02 -9.17
CA SER A 129 -4.65 15.66 -10.19
C SER A 129 -4.39 14.75 -11.39
N ILE A 130 -4.02 13.48 -11.14
CA ILE A 130 -3.86 12.44 -12.16
C ILE A 130 -5.15 12.28 -12.94
N ASN A 131 -6.30 12.17 -12.27
CA ASN A 131 -7.59 11.98 -12.93
C ASN A 131 -7.98 13.15 -13.85
N LYS A 132 -7.75 14.39 -13.42
CA LYS A 132 -7.99 15.59 -14.24
C LYS A 132 -7.10 15.62 -15.48
N LYS A 133 -5.79 15.38 -15.31
CA LYS A 133 -4.83 15.33 -16.43
C LYS A 133 -5.16 14.20 -17.40
N LEU A 134 -5.57 13.05 -16.86
CA LEU A 134 -5.95 11.89 -17.66
C LEU A 134 -7.20 12.16 -18.51
N LEU A 135 -8.23 12.81 -17.95
CA LEU A 135 -9.41 13.23 -18.72
C LEU A 135 -9.03 14.12 -19.92
N LEU A 136 -8.15 15.10 -19.69
CA LEU A 136 -7.70 16.01 -20.73
C LEU A 136 -6.91 15.28 -21.84
N ILE A 137 -6.02 14.37 -21.46
CA ILE A 137 -5.25 13.55 -22.40
C ILE A 137 -6.18 12.62 -23.19
N SER A 138 -7.12 11.94 -22.54
CA SER A 138 -8.08 11.07 -23.20
C SER A 138 -8.97 11.83 -24.18
N PHE A 139 -9.41 13.03 -23.83
CA PHE A 139 -10.17 13.90 -24.75
C PHE A 139 -9.34 14.29 -25.98
N GLY A 140 -8.08 14.67 -25.79
CA GLY A 140 -7.16 14.98 -26.89
C GLY A 140 -6.96 13.77 -27.82
N ILE A 141 -6.71 12.58 -27.26
CA ILE A 141 -6.56 11.34 -28.02
C ILE A 141 -7.83 11.00 -28.80
N SER A 142 -9.02 11.09 -28.18
CA SER A 142 -10.30 10.90 -28.88
C SER A 142 -10.49 11.87 -30.03
N THR A 143 -10.10 13.13 -29.86
CA THR A 143 -10.20 14.15 -30.92
C THR A 143 -9.31 13.78 -32.12
N VAL A 144 -8.06 13.38 -31.85
CA VAL A 144 -7.12 12.95 -32.91
C VAL A 144 -7.64 11.68 -33.61
N LEU A 145 -8.12 10.70 -32.84
CA LEU A 145 -8.71 9.47 -33.39
C LEU A 145 -9.92 9.76 -34.27
N PHE A 146 -10.81 10.66 -33.85
CA PHE A 146 -11.96 11.08 -34.65
C PHE A 146 -11.52 11.63 -36.01
N VAL A 147 -10.53 12.54 -36.03
CA VAL A 147 -10.01 13.13 -37.27
C VAL A 147 -9.43 12.03 -38.19
N VAL A 148 -8.68 11.09 -37.64
CA VAL A 148 -8.12 9.95 -38.40
C VAL A 148 -9.24 9.07 -38.98
N ILE A 149 -10.23 8.70 -38.18
CA ILE A 149 -11.33 7.81 -38.60
C ILE A 149 -12.24 8.48 -39.64
N ALA A 150 -12.64 9.72 -39.41
CA ALA A 150 -13.53 10.45 -40.30
C ALA A 150 -12.84 10.82 -41.62
N LEU A 151 -11.58 11.28 -41.59
CA LEU A 151 -10.90 11.79 -42.79
C LEU A 151 -10.11 10.74 -43.56
N LEU A 152 -9.33 9.89 -42.87
CA LEU A 152 -8.46 8.91 -43.54
C LEU A 152 -9.22 7.63 -43.90
N PHE A 153 -10.01 7.10 -42.97
CA PHE A 153 -10.82 5.90 -43.22
C PHE A 153 -12.17 6.21 -43.87
N LYS A 154 -12.51 7.50 -44.04
CA LYS A 154 -13.74 7.99 -44.68
C LYS A 154 -15.01 7.36 -44.09
N VAL A 155 -14.98 7.04 -42.80
CA VAL A 155 -16.13 6.53 -42.06
C VAL A 155 -17.14 7.66 -41.87
N ASN A 156 -18.43 7.33 -41.80
CA ASN A 156 -19.48 8.31 -41.51
C ASN A 156 -19.13 9.09 -40.22
N PRO A 157 -19.19 10.43 -40.22
CA PRO A 157 -18.82 11.24 -39.06
C PRO A 157 -19.52 10.83 -37.75
N MET A 158 -20.80 10.41 -37.80
CA MET A 158 -21.52 9.97 -36.61
C MET A 158 -20.94 8.68 -36.03
N ILE A 159 -20.58 7.72 -36.90
CA ILE A 159 -19.94 6.46 -36.50
C ILE A 159 -18.54 6.74 -35.95
N ALA A 160 -17.78 7.61 -36.63
CA ALA A 160 -16.44 8.00 -36.21
C ALA A 160 -16.42 8.68 -34.83
N VAL A 161 -17.41 9.53 -34.51
CA VAL A 161 -17.55 10.13 -33.16
C VAL A 161 -17.77 9.04 -32.12
N VAL A 162 -18.71 8.11 -32.36
CA VAL A 162 -19.01 7.04 -31.42
C VAL A 162 -17.78 6.16 -31.17
N GLU A 163 -17.09 5.74 -32.23
CA GLU A 163 -15.87 4.92 -32.12
C GLU A 163 -14.75 5.63 -31.35
N ALA A 164 -14.48 6.90 -31.68
CA ALA A 164 -13.44 7.69 -31.02
C ALA A 164 -13.74 7.93 -29.53
N LEU A 165 -15.01 8.13 -29.17
CA LEU A 165 -15.44 8.26 -27.78
C LEU A 165 -15.33 6.94 -27.02
N LEU A 166 -15.73 5.81 -27.63
CA LEU A 166 -15.61 4.48 -27.02
C LEU A 166 -14.14 4.13 -26.74
N ILE A 167 -13.25 4.34 -27.71
CA ILE A 167 -11.81 4.09 -27.53
C ILE A 167 -11.24 5.01 -26.43
N GLY A 168 -11.59 6.29 -26.44
CA GLY A 168 -11.18 7.24 -25.42
C GLY A 168 -11.66 6.88 -24.01
N LEU A 169 -12.92 6.43 -23.90
CA LEU A 169 -13.51 5.99 -22.65
C LEU A 169 -12.82 4.73 -22.11
N ILE A 170 -12.61 3.72 -22.97
CA ILE A 170 -11.88 2.49 -22.59
C ILE A 170 -10.47 2.86 -22.11
N ASN A 171 -9.75 3.69 -22.86
CA ASN A 171 -8.42 4.15 -22.48
C ASN A 171 -8.42 4.90 -21.14
N TYR A 172 -9.37 5.82 -20.95
CA TYR A 172 -9.56 6.53 -19.68
C TYR A 172 -9.81 5.57 -18.52
N LEU A 173 -10.74 4.62 -18.65
CA LEU A 173 -11.08 3.68 -17.59
C LEU A 173 -9.89 2.78 -17.21
N LEU A 174 -9.15 2.29 -18.20
CA LEU A 174 -7.94 1.49 -17.98
C LEU A 174 -6.86 2.28 -17.23
N GLN A 175 -6.59 3.50 -17.67
CA GLN A 175 -5.55 4.34 -17.07
C GLN A 175 -5.95 4.88 -15.69
N LYS A 176 -7.23 5.23 -15.50
CA LYS A 176 -7.78 5.71 -14.22
C LYS A 176 -7.56 4.70 -13.11
N ARG A 177 -7.65 3.41 -13.43
CA ARG A 177 -7.37 2.32 -12.47
C ARG A 177 -5.88 2.12 -12.24
N LYS A 178 -5.06 2.13 -13.30
CA LYS A 178 -3.63 1.78 -13.21
C LYS A 178 -2.74 2.89 -12.66
N MET A 179 -2.96 4.14 -13.04
CA MET A 179 -2.07 5.26 -12.70
C MET A 179 -1.93 5.51 -11.19
N PRO A 180 -3.02 5.51 -10.39
CA PRO A 180 -2.91 5.63 -8.93
C PRO A 180 -2.04 4.53 -8.32
N GLN A 181 -2.28 3.27 -8.70
CA GLN A 181 -1.54 2.11 -8.20
C GLN A 181 -0.05 2.17 -8.58
N MET A 182 0.27 2.58 -9.81
CA MET A 182 1.66 2.76 -10.24
C MET A 182 2.34 3.90 -9.48
N PHE A 183 1.64 5.02 -9.25
CA PHE A 183 2.19 6.13 -8.49
C PHE A 183 2.51 5.71 -7.06
N GLN A 184 1.57 5.05 -6.38
CA GLN A 184 1.75 4.56 -5.02
C GLN A 184 2.90 3.57 -4.94
N LYS A 185 2.96 2.59 -5.86
CA LYS A 185 4.08 1.65 -5.95
C LYS A 185 5.42 2.39 -6.11
N ASN A 186 5.52 3.34 -7.04
CA ASN A 186 6.75 4.10 -7.24
C ASN A 186 7.16 4.92 -6.01
N GLN A 187 6.20 5.48 -5.27
CA GLN A 187 6.47 6.19 -4.03
C GLN A 187 6.95 5.25 -2.92
N THR A 188 6.33 4.07 -2.81
CA THR A 188 6.78 3.01 -1.88
C THR A 188 8.19 2.55 -2.24
N ASP A 189 8.47 2.21 -3.49
CA ASP A 189 9.78 1.76 -3.95
C ASP A 189 10.88 2.83 -3.77
N ALA A 190 10.54 4.11 -3.97
CA ALA A 190 11.48 5.22 -3.73
C ALA A 190 11.78 5.42 -2.24
N SER A 191 10.75 5.30 -1.40
CA SER A 191 10.87 5.43 0.06
C SER A 191 11.58 4.23 0.70
N GLY A 192 11.40 3.04 0.11
CA GLY A 192 11.98 1.78 0.58
C GLY A 192 13.49 1.68 0.43
N LYS A 193 14.14 2.65 -0.21
CA LYS A 193 15.61 2.74 -0.26
C LYS A 193 16.24 3.27 1.04
N TYR A 194 15.42 3.75 1.97
CA TYR A 194 15.86 4.41 3.19
C TYR A 194 15.57 3.61 4.45
N ILE A 195 14.90 2.46 4.35
CA ILE A 195 14.71 1.55 5.48
C ILE A 195 16.04 0.86 5.82
N ASP A 196 16.18 0.42 7.06
CA ASP A 196 17.34 -0.37 7.47
C ASP A 196 17.21 -1.84 7.01
N ASN A 197 18.28 -2.60 7.26
CA ASN A 197 18.37 -4.00 6.85
C ASN A 197 17.37 -4.90 7.61
N ASP A 198 17.02 -4.57 8.86
CA ASP A 198 16.13 -5.41 9.66
C ASP A 198 14.71 -5.35 9.07
N LEU A 199 14.21 -4.15 8.75
CA LEU A 199 12.94 -3.98 8.05
C LEU A 199 13.00 -4.44 6.59
N GLU A 200 14.11 -4.23 5.89
CA GLU A 200 14.25 -4.70 4.50
C GLU A 200 14.17 -6.23 4.39
N GLU A 201 14.85 -6.95 5.27
CA GLU A 201 14.85 -8.41 5.30
C GLU A 201 13.45 -8.95 5.61
N PHE A 202 12.76 -8.32 6.57
CA PHE A 202 11.36 -8.61 6.86
C PHE A 202 10.49 -8.38 5.62
N GLU A 203 10.51 -7.17 5.06
CA GLU A 203 9.66 -6.75 3.94
C GLU A 203 9.87 -7.55 2.66
N THR A 204 11.05 -8.10 2.44
CA THR A 204 11.32 -8.95 1.26
C THR A 204 10.32 -10.12 1.16
N ARG A 205 9.82 -10.61 2.31
CA ARG A 205 8.79 -11.65 2.38
C ARG A 205 7.38 -11.11 2.10
N PHE A 206 7.11 -9.86 2.44
CA PHE A 206 5.78 -9.24 2.37
C PHE A 206 5.57 -8.35 1.13
N ARG A 207 6.56 -8.24 0.24
CA ARG A 207 6.44 -7.58 -1.06
C ARG A 207 5.64 -8.44 -2.05
N TYR A 208 4.96 -7.78 -3.00
CA TYR A 208 4.11 -8.40 -4.02
C TYR A 208 4.70 -8.31 -5.43
#